data_AF-A0A1V1HZL1-F1
#
_entry.id   AF-A0A1V1HZL1-F1
#
_cell.length_a   1.000
_cell.length_b   1.000
_cell.length_c   1.000
_cell.angle_alpha   90.00
_cell.angle_beta   90.00
_cell.angle_gamma   90.00
#
_symmetry.space_group_name_H-M   'P 1'
#
loop_
_entity.id
_entity.type
_entity.pdbx_description
1 polymer ?
#
loop_
_entity_poly.entity_id
_entity_poly.type
_entity_poly.pdbx_seq_one_letter_code
_entity_poly.pdbx_strand_id
1 'polypeptide(L)'
;MGKVKENKKVGLLDRVLNSVEIVGNKLPDPVTIFFILCGVIFVLSAIISSQGVSAVHPSTGEEIVAINLLNKEQLKIFLGSIVSNFQSFAPLGLVLVTMLGAGIAEKTGLMEVLMKQSINKVPKKLVTGTIIFVGIVANAAADAGFIVLPPLAALVFIGIGRHPLIGMFAGYAGVAAGFSANIIVSMIDVLLAGFTGQSAQMVDPNYVVNPAMNMYFLAVSAVVLTILGAIVTEKYVAPRFGKYEGLAADTSTSKEVTPLQAKGLKYALYSLLLVVIIIVGLSIGNDAFLRDSETGSLLSNGSTLMKGIVPIITAVFLVPGFVYGKVTKSIKNDKDLVSMMGSSMSDMGMYIVLAFAAGQFLYLFNASNLGTILSIKGAEWLQNAGMTGKGLIVAFVLFAAFINIFVGSASAKWAIMGPIFVPMFLLLGYDPALTQVAYRIGDSITNPLSPLFPYFPVILAFAKKYDKNIGMGTIIANMLPYSIVFAIAWIILLLAFMIFNIPLGPGGAIYYIM
;
A
#
# COMPACT_ATOMS: atom_id res chain seq x y z
N MET A 1 25.74 -20.88 -41.53
CA MET A 1 24.56 -20.56 -42.34
C MET A 1 23.35 -21.20 -41.68
N GLY A 2 22.25 -20.54 -41.31
CA GLY A 2 21.89 -19.13 -41.33
C GLY A 2 20.98 -18.85 -40.12
N LYS A 3 21.23 -17.73 -39.43
CA LYS A 3 20.31 -17.20 -38.41
C LYS A 3 19.09 -16.64 -39.15
N VAL A 4 17.95 -17.30 -39.04
CA VAL A 4 16.67 -16.68 -39.38
C VAL A 4 16.40 -15.65 -38.29
N LYS A 5 16.80 -14.39 -38.54
CA LYS A 5 16.23 -13.23 -37.85
C LYS A 5 14.81 -13.09 -38.35
N GLU A 6 13.84 -13.70 -37.66
CA GLU A 6 12.46 -13.25 -37.78
C GLU A 6 12.39 -11.82 -37.20
N ASN A 7 12.31 -10.84 -38.09
CA ASN A 7 11.86 -9.49 -37.76
C ASN A 7 10.38 -9.57 -37.34
N LYS A 8 10.09 -10.01 -36.11
CA LYS A 8 8.79 -9.75 -35.49
C LYS A 8 8.63 -8.24 -35.46
N LYS A 9 7.61 -7.73 -36.16
CA LYS A 9 7.18 -6.33 -36.05
C LYS A 9 6.89 -6.07 -34.57
N VAL A 10 7.81 -5.41 -33.86
CA VAL A 10 7.66 -5.05 -32.45
C VAL A 10 6.37 -4.24 -32.34
N GLY A 11 5.37 -4.78 -31.64
CA GLY A 11 4.07 -4.13 -31.48
C GLY A 11 4.20 -2.80 -30.75
N LEU A 12 3.23 -1.91 -30.92
CA LEU A 12 3.23 -0.60 -30.26
C LEU A 12 3.32 -0.76 -28.72
N LEU A 13 2.65 -1.78 -28.18
CA LEU A 13 2.74 -2.16 -26.77
C LEU A 13 4.15 -2.57 -26.36
N ASP A 14 4.82 -3.45 -27.11
CA ASP A 14 6.20 -3.86 -26.80
C ASP A 14 7.18 -2.68 -26.84
N ARG A 15 6.97 -1.70 -27.73
CA ARG A 15 7.78 -0.47 -27.75
C ARG A 15 7.57 0.38 -26.49
N VAL A 16 6.31 0.58 -26.09
CA VAL A 16 5.98 1.31 -24.86
C VAL A 16 6.58 0.62 -23.64
N LEU A 17 6.47 -0.71 -23.56
CA LEU A 17 7.05 -1.50 -22.48
C LEU A 17 8.58 -1.37 -22.43
N ASN A 18 9.25 -1.47 -23.58
CA ASN A 18 10.69 -1.27 -23.66
C ASN A 18 11.09 0.14 -23.22
N SER A 19 10.31 1.17 -23.56
CA SER A 19 10.56 2.54 -23.09
C SER A 19 10.39 2.66 -21.58
N VAL A 20 9.33 2.08 -21.01
CA VAL A 20 9.11 2.04 -19.56
C VAL A 20 10.27 1.34 -18.85
N GLU A 21 10.70 0.19 -19.37
CA GLU A 21 11.82 -0.59 -18.83
C GLU A 21 13.12 0.23 -18.88
N ILE A 22 13.43 0.89 -20.00
CA ILE A 22 14.64 1.72 -20.14
C ILE A 22 14.63 2.89 -19.15
N VAL A 23 13.49 3.57 -18.99
CA VAL A 23 13.38 4.71 -18.07
C VAL A 23 13.47 4.23 -16.62
N GLY A 24 12.75 3.17 -16.28
CA GLY A 24 12.76 2.55 -14.96
C GLY A 24 14.15 2.10 -14.52
N ASN A 25 14.86 1.38 -15.39
CA ASN A 25 16.20 0.88 -15.11
C ASN A 25 17.26 1.99 -15.00
N LYS A 26 16.96 3.20 -15.51
CA LYS A 26 17.81 4.38 -15.32
C LYS A 26 17.53 5.11 -14.01
N LEU A 27 16.37 4.90 -13.39
CA LEU A 27 16.09 5.50 -12.09
C LEU A 27 16.99 4.84 -11.04
N PRO A 28 17.71 5.63 -10.23
CA PRO A 28 18.51 5.08 -9.15
C PRO A 28 17.60 4.49 -8.06
N ASP A 29 18.18 3.67 -7.19
CA ASP A 29 17.47 3.12 -6.04
C ASP A 29 16.75 4.24 -5.24
N PRO A 30 15.53 4.02 -4.72
CA PRO A 30 14.80 5.03 -3.95
C PRO A 30 15.60 5.69 -2.83
N VAL A 31 16.44 4.95 -2.10
CA VAL A 31 17.32 5.51 -1.07
C VAL A 31 18.28 6.53 -1.67
N THR A 32 18.86 6.20 -2.82
CA THR A 32 19.78 7.10 -3.55
C THR A 32 19.04 8.34 -4.03
N ILE A 33 17.80 8.20 -4.51
CA ILE A 33 16.95 9.33 -4.87
C ILE A 33 16.80 10.27 -3.67
N PHE A 34 16.51 9.76 -2.47
CA PHE A 34 16.38 10.59 -1.27
C PHE A 34 17.67 11.31 -0.88
N PHE A 35 18.84 10.65 -0.97
CA PHE A 35 20.11 11.34 -0.72
C PHE A 35 20.40 12.44 -1.77
N ILE A 36 20.08 12.19 -3.04
CA ILE A 36 20.16 13.22 -4.09
C ILE A 36 19.22 14.37 -3.76
N LEU A 37 17.97 14.09 -3.36
CA LEU A 37 17.00 15.11 -2.97
C LEU A 37 17.49 15.94 -1.78
N CYS A 38 18.09 15.33 -0.75
CA CYS A 38 18.72 16.06 0.35
C CYS A 38 19.78 17.04 -0.16
N GLY A 39 20.69 16.58 -1.03
CA GLY A 39 21.72 17.44 -1.63
C GLY A 39 21.13 18.57 -2.49
N VAL A 40 20.08 18.27 -3.25
CA VAL A 40 19.34 19.25 -4.05
C VAL A 40 18.68 20.29 -3.15
N ILE A 41 18.06 19.90 -2.03
CA ILE A 41 17.43 20.83 -1.08
C ILE A 41 18.46 21.76 -0.45
N PHE A 42 19.66 21.29 -0.09
CA PHE A 42 20.73 22.17 0.38
C PHE A 42 21.03 23.28 -0.64
N VAL A 43 21.23 22.91 -1.91
CA VAL A 43 21.55 23.86 -2.98
C VAL A 43 20.36 24.79 -3.29
N LEU A 44 19.16 24.25 -3.46
CA LEU A 44 17.96 25.01 -3.75
C LEU A 44 17.60 25.97 -2.62
N SER A 45 17.76 25.57 -1.36
CA SER A 45 17.50 26.44 -0.21
C SER A 45 18.37 27.70 -0.23
N ALA A 46 19.65 27.57 -0.63
CA ALA A 46 20.55 28.70 -0.75
C ALA A 46 20.16 29.64 -1.90
N ILE A 47 19.84 29.08 -3.07
CA ILE A 47 19.44 29.85 -4.25
C ILE A 47 18.12 30.59 -3.99
N ILE A 48 17.09 29.89 -3.53
CA ILE A 48 15.74 30.42 -3.34
C ILE A 48 15.73 31.47 -2.21
N SER A 49 16.45 31.21 -1.11
CA SER A 49 16.60 32.18 -0.01
C SER A 49 17.33 33.45 -0.48
N SER A 50 18.34 33.34 -1.35
CA SER A 50 19.04 34.51 -1.90
C SER A 50 18.16 35.42 -2.78
N GLN A 51 17.07 34.87 -3.34
CA GLN A 51 16.09 35.60 -4.14
C GLN A 51 14.99 36.23 -3.29
N GLY A 52 14.99 36.00 -1.97
CA GLY A 52 13.99 36.52 -1.04
C GLY A 52 12.59 35.93 -1.26
N VAL A 53 12.50 34.70 -1.79
CA VAL A 53 11.20 34.07 -2.04
C VAL A 53 10.50 33.79 -0.72
N SER A 54 9.25 34.28 -0.62
CA SER A 54 8.37 34.05 0.52
C SER A 54 6.94 33.68 0.06
N ALA A 55 6.15 33.19 1.01
CA ALA A 55 4.72 32.94 0.84
C ALA A 55 3.98 33.30 2.14
N VAL A 56 2.77 33.82 2.02
CA VAL A 56 1.93 34.12 3.19
C VAL A 56 1.09 32.90 3.51
N HIS A 57 1.17 32.41 4.75
CA HIS A 57 0.35 31.30 5.18
C HIS A 57 -1.12 31.70 5.20
N PRO A 58 -2.02 31.01 4.46
CA PRO A 58 -3.39 31.49 4.27
C PRO A 58 -4.22 31.47 5.56
N SER A 59 -3.93 30.57 6.49
CA SER A 59 -4.67 30.46 7.77
C SER A 59 -4.15 31.41 8.87
N THR A 60 -2.83 31.55 9.04
CA THR A 60 -2.23 32.35 10.12
C THR A 60 -1.91 33.79 9.68
N GLY A 61 -1.82 34.05 8.37
CA GLY A 61 -1.38 35.33 7.83
C GLY A 61 0.12 35.60 7.99
N GLU A 62 0.89 34.63 8.51
CA GLU A 62 2.32 34.78 8.73
C GLU A 62 3.10 34.68 7.41
N GLU A 63 4.12 35.53 7.26
CA GLU A 63 5.03 35.45 6.12
C GLU A 63 6.10 34.38 6.36
N ILE A 64 6.11 33.38 5.49
CA ILE A 64 7.06 32.26 5.51
C ILE A 64 8.13 32.51 4.46
N VAL A 65 9.37 32.71 4.91
CA VAL A 65 10.53 33.02 4.07
C VAL A 65 11.42 31.79 3.91
N ALA A 66 11.98 31.59 2.72
CA ALA A 66 12.92 30.50 2.46
C ALA A 66 14.22 30.65 3.28
N ILE A 67 14.65 29.56 3.92
CA ILE A 67 15.83 29.53 4.79
C ILE A 67 16.98 28.83 4.08
N ASN A 68 18.14 29.50 4.00
CA ASN A 68 19.37 28.91 3.46
C ASN A 68 20.00 27.89 4.42
N LEU A 69 19.98 26.60 4.06
CA LEU A 69 20.52 25.52 4.87
C LEU A 69 22.05 25.37 4.82
N LEU A 70 22.73 26.00 3.85
CA LEU A 70 24.19 25.96 3.73
C LEU A 70 24.90 26.92 4.70
N ASN A 71 24.15 27.70 5.48
CA ASN A 71 24.75 28.55 6.49
C ASN A 71 25.31 27.72 7.67
N LYS A 72 26.29 28.30 8.39
CA LYS A 72 27.02 27.60 9.45
C LYS A 72 26.11 27.13 10.61
N GLU A 73 25.04 27.87 10.89
CA GLU A 73 24.12 27.56 11.98
C GLU A 73 23.22 26.38 11.62
N GLN A 74 22.57 26.41 10.45
CA GLN A 74 21.70 25.35 9.95
C GLN A 74 22.47 24.04 9.72
N LEU A 75 23.72 24.11 9.24
CA LEU A 75 24.57 22.91 9.15
C LEU A 75 24.86 22.29 10.52
N LYS A 76 25.07 23.09 11.56
CA LYS A 76 25.26 22.59 12.94
C LYS A 76 23.97 21.97 13.48
N ILE A 77 22.84 22.64 13.29
CA ILE A 77 21.53 22.13 13.72
C ILE A 77 21.24 20.81 13.01
N PHE A 78 21.42 20.74 11.70
CA PHE A 78 21.21 19.52 10.93
C PHE A 78 22.08 18.38 11.43
N LEU A 79 23.40 18.61 11.60
CA LEU A 79 24.33 17.59 12.07
C LEU A 79 23.94 17.04 13.46
N GLY A 80 23.44 17.92 14.35
CA GLY A 80 22.91 17.53 15.67
C GLY A 80 21.56 16.81 15.62
N SER A 81 20.80 16.98 14.53
CA SER A 81 19.42 16.47 14.41
C SER A 81 19.31 15.16 13.62
N ILE A 82 20.36 14.69 12.93
CA ILE A 82 20.29 13.49 12.06
C ILE A 82 19.65 12.28 12.76
N VAL A 83 20.05 12.01 14.00
CA VAL A 83 19.55 10.86 14.77
C VAL A 83 18.10 11.10 15.22
N SER A 84 17.79 12.29 15.75
CA SER A 84 16.44 12.61 16.19
C SER A 84 15.46 12.62 15.03
N ASN A 85 15.84 13.15 13.87
CA ASN A 85 15.04 13.12 12.63
C ASN A 85 14.67 11.70 12.21
N PHE A 86 15.60 10.76 12.35
CA PHE A 86 15.35 9.36 12.04
C PHE A 86 14.42 8.71 13.08
N GLN A 87 14.66 8.97 14.37
CA GLN A 87 13.85 8.41 15.47
C GLN A 87 12.41 8.96 15.49
N SER A 88 12.23 10.24 15.18
CA SER A 88 10.92 10.92 15.16
C SER A 88 10.15 10.73 13.85
N PHE A 89 10.76 10.07 12.85
CA PHE A 89 10.09 9.77 11.60
C PHE A 89 8.95 8.78 11.81
N ALA A 90 7.71 9.29 11.93
CA ALA A 90 6.55 8.52 12.37
C ALA A 90 6.35 7.17 11.65
N PRO A 91 6.48 7.05 10.31
CA PRO A 91 6.34 5.76 9.62
C PRO A 91 7.27 4.66 10.16
N LEU A 92 8.49 5.01 10.60
CA LEU A 92 9.49 4.04 11.06
C LEU A 92 8.96 3.22 12.23
N GLY A 93 8.59 3.89 13.32
CA GLY A 93 8.11 3.23 14.54
C GLY A 93 6.82 2.45 14.30
N LEU A 94 5.87 3.07 13.58
CA LEU A 94 4.56 2.46 13.35
C LEU A 94 4.66 1.15 12.55
N VAL A 95 5.48 1.12 11.50
CA VAL A 95 5.66 -0.07 10.65
C VAL A 95 6.45 -1.15 11.37
N LEU A 96 7.57 -0.82 12.03
CA LEU A 96 8.39 -1.82 12.71
C LEU A 96 7.61 -2.52 13.84
N VAL A 97 6.82 -1.78 14.62
CA VAL A 97 5.98 -2.38 15.67
C VAL A 97 4.93 -3.30 15.07
N THR A 98 4.24 -2.88 14.01
CA THR A 98 3.25 -3.71 13.31
C THR A 98 3.87 -5.01 12.77
N MET A 99 5.08 -4.92 12.21
CA MET A 99 5.82 -6.05 11.63
C MET A 99 6.24 -7.08 12.68
N LEU A 100 6.44 -6.70 13.95
CA LEU A 100 6.70 -7.68 15.02
C LEU A 100 5.52 -8.65 15.21
N GLY A 101 4.28 -8.19 14.96
CA GLY A 101 3.09 -9.04 15.03
C GLY A 101 2.78 -9.75 13.72
N ALA A 102 2.68 -8.99 12.62
CA ALA A 102 2.39 -9.51 11.30
C ALA A 102 3.44 -10.52 10.82
N GLY A 103 4.72 -10.25 11.10
CA GLY A 103 5.82 -11.14 10.77
C GLY A 103 5.69 -12.52 11.45
N ILE A 104 5.20 -12.60 12.68
CA ILE A 104 4.94 -13.90 13.33
C ILE A 104 3.79 -14.66 12.64
N ALA A 105 2.70 -13.98 12.29
CA ALA A 105 1.61 -14.61 11.53
C ALA A 105 2.10 -15.12 10.17
N GLU A 106 3.00 -14.40 9.51
CA GLU A 106 3.59 -14.82 8.24
C GLU A 106 4.60 -15.97 8.40
N LYS A 107 5.63 -15.80 9.24
CA LYS A 107 6.74 -16.77 9.41
C LYS A 107 6.29 -18.11 10.01
N THR A 108 5.19 -18.12 10.77
CA THR A 108 4.60 -19.37 11.27
C THR A 108 3.83 -20.14 10.19
N GLY A 109 3.53 -19.51 9.05
CA GLY A 109 2.74 -20.07 7.95
C GLY A 109 1.23 -19.93 8.13
N LEU A 110 0.75 -19.17 9.14
CA LEU A 110 -0.68 -18.97 9.37
C LEU A 110 -1.35 -18.35 8.14
N MET A 111 -0.77 -17.28 7.60
CA MET A 111 -1.37 -16.57 6.46
C MET A 111 -1.41 -17.42 5.19
N GLU A 112 -0.34 -18.18 4.91
CA GLU A 112 -0.27 -19.10 3.77
C GLU A 112 -1.38 -20.16 3.84
N VAL A 113 -1.54 -20.79 5.00
CA VAL A 113 -2.53 -21.85 5.20
C VAL A 113 -3.95 -21.29 5.21
N LEU A 114 -4.15 -20.08 5.75
CA LEU A 114 -5.44 -19.39 5.69
C LEU A 114 -5.88 -19.13 4.24
N MET A 115 -4.97 -18.68 3.38
CA MET A 115 -5.24 -18.49 1.95
C MET A 115 -5.59 -19.81 1.26
N LYS A 116 -4.82 -20.88 1.51
CA LYS A 116 -5.09 -22.24 1.00
C LYS A 116 -6.49 -22.73 1.40
N GLN A 117 -6.81 -22.63 2.68
CA GLN A 117 -8.08 -23.08 3.23
C GLN A 117 -9.27 -22.31 2.66
N SER A 118 -9.10 -21.00 2.40
CA SER A 118 -10.17 -20.12 1.93
C SER A 118 -10.68 -20.47 0.53
N ILE A 119 -9.89 -21.17 -0.28
CA ILE A 119 -10.23 -21.47 -1.68
C ILE A 119 -10.57 -22.95 -1.91
N ASN A 120 -10.10 -23.86 -1.05
CA ASN A 120 -10.27 -25.31 -1.22
C ASN A 120 -11.72 -25.82 -1.16
N LYS A 121 -12.66 -25.08 -0.55
CA LYS A 121 -14.06 -25.52 -0.36
C LYS A 121 -15.09 -24.64 -1.07
N VAL A 122 -14.66 -23.88 -2.07
CA VAL A 122 -15.53 -22.92 -2.74
C VAL A 122 -16.31 -23.58 -3.88
N PRO A 123 -17.64 -23.39 -3.98
CA PRO A 123 -18.43 -23.89 -5.11
C PRO A 123 -17.91 -23.34 -6.44
N LYS A 124 -17.90 -24.17 -7.50
CA LYS A 124 -17.35 -23.83 -8.83
C LYS A 124 -17.77 -22.45 -9.37
N LYS A 125 -19.02 -22.03 -9.11
CA LYS A 125 -19.58 -20.75 -9.57
C LYS A 125 -18.98 -19.52 -8.86
N LEU A 126 -18.47 -19.68 -7.64
CA LEU A 126 -17.94 -18.59 -6.81
C LEU A 126 -16.41 -18.53 -6.79
N VAL A 127 -15.73 -19.57 -7.29
CA VAL A 127 -14.26 -19.71 -7.24
C VAL A 127 -13.53 -18.44 -7.70
N THR A 128 -13.94 -17.87 -8.84
CA THR A 128 -13.31 -16.66 -9.40
C THR A 128 -13.44 -15.46 -8.46
N GLY A 129 -14.65 -15.18 -7.98
CA GLY A 129 -14.90 -14.09 -7.04
C GLY A 129 -14.17 -14.30 -5.72
N THR A 130 -14.16 -15.52 -5.18
CA THR A 130 -13.43 -15.82 -3.95
C THR A 130 -11.92 -15.65 -4.10
N ILE A 131 -11.33 -16.05 -5.22
CA ILE A 131 -9.90 -15.85 -5.47
C ILE A 131 -9.55 -14.36 -5.51
N ILE A 132 -10.38 -13.54 -6.16
CA ILE A 132 -10.13 -12.09 -6.23
C ILE A 132 -10.32 -11.46 -4.85
N PHE A 133 -11.37 -11.81 -4.13
CA PHE A 133 -11.60 -11.32 -2.76
C PHE A 133 -10.46 -11.69 -1.83
N VAL A 134 -10.05 -12.96 -1.82
CA VAL A 134 -8.91 -13.44 -1.04
C VAL A 134 -7.65 -12.69 -1.45
N GLY A 135 -7.45 -12.41 -2.74
CA GLY A 135 -6.31 -11.63 -3.23
C GLY A 135 -6.30 -10.19 -2.75
N ILE A 136 -7.45 -9.52 -2.77
CA ILE A 136 -7.59 -8.15 -2.26
C ILE A 136 -7.24 -8.12 -0.77
N VAL A 137 -7.80 -9.05 0.03
CA VAL A 137 -7.56 -9.09 1.48
C VAL A 137 -6.17 -9.61 1.84
N ALA A 138 -5.49 -10.33 0.93
CA ALA A 138 -4.17 -10.91 1.16
C ALA A 138 -3.04 -9.86 1.28
N ASN A 139 -3.27 -8.59 0.93
CA ASN A 139 -2.33 -7.50 1.26
C ASN A 139 -2.09 -7.38 2.79
N ALA A 140 -3.04 -7.83 3.63
CA ALA A 140 -2.85 -7.94 5.07
C ALA A 140 -1.77 -8.98 5.46
N ALA A 141 -1.45 -9.90 4.55
CA ALA A 141 -0.46 -10.96 4.70
C ALA A 141 0.92 -10.60 4.13
N ALA A 142 1.22 -9.31 3.93
CA ALA A 142 2.43 -8.84 3.25
C ALA A 142 2.66 -9.56 1.91
N ASP A 143 3.84 -10.12 1.72
CA ASP A 143 4.36 -10.66 0.47
C ASP A 143 3.78 -12.04 0.14
N ALA A 144 3.28 -12.75 1.16
CA ALA A 144 2.69 -14.07 1.00
C ALA A 144 1.55 -14.07 -0.02
N GLY A 145 0.78 -12.98 -0.11
CA GLY A 145 -0.29 -12.83 -1.10
C GLY A 145 0.22 -12.96 -2.54
N PHE A 146 1.31 -12.27 -2.88
CA PHE A 146 1.89 -12.27 -4.23
C PHE A 146 2.54 -13.61 -4.60
N ILE A 147 3.10 -14.30 -3.62
CA ILE A 147 3.88 -15.53 -3.85
C ILE A 147 2.97 -16.77 -3.87
N VAL A 148 1.98 -16.83 -2.98
CA VAL A 148 1.19 -18.05 -2.74
C VAL A 148 -0.09 -18.07 -3.56
N LEU A 149 -0.80 -16.95 -3.64
CA LEU A 149 -2.16 -16.96 -4.17
C LEU A 149 -2.23 -17.20 -5.69
N PRO A 150 -1.45 -16.52 -6.55
CA PRO A 150 -1.50 -16.75 -7.99
C PRO A 150 -1.25 -18.21 -8.42
N PRO A 151 -0.21 -18.92 -7.94
CA PRO A 151 -0.04 -20.33 -8.28
C PRO A 151 -1.12 -21.24 -7.69
N LEU A 152 -1.60 -20.95 -6.48
CA LEU A 152 -2.72 -21.70 -5.88
C LEU A 152 -4.01 -21.56 -6.71
N ALA A 153 -4.32 -20.34 -7.14
CA ALA A 153 -5.47 -20.04 -7.98
C ALA A 153 -5.41 -20.80 -9.31
N ALA A 154 -4.21 -20.90 -9.92
CA ALA A 154 -3.99 -21.71 -11.12
C ALA A 154 -4.34 -23.19 -10.89
N LEU A 155 -3.87 -23.77 -9.78
CA LEU A 155 -4.15 -25.16 -9.43
C LEU A 155 -5.64 -25.39 -9.15
N VAL A 156 -6.31 -24.45 -8.48
CA VAL A 156 -7.76 -24.53 -8.23
C VAL A 156 -8.52 -24.55 -9.55
N PHE A 157 -8.14 -23.71 -10.52
CA PHE A 157 -8.74 -23.69 -11.86
C PHE A 157 -8.56 -25.01 -12.60
N ILE A 158 -7.38 -25.63 -12.53
CA ILE A 158 -7.16 -27.00 -13.06
C ILE A 158 -8.13 -27.99 -12.43
N GLY A 159 -8.27 -27.95 -11.10
CA GLY A 159 -9.14 -28.89 -10.36
C GLY A 159 -10.63 -28.80 -10.72
N ILE A 160 -11.07 -27.67 -11.27
CA ILE A 160 -12.45 -27.48 -11.75
C ILE A 160 -12.59 -27.59 -13.27
N GLY A 161 -11.52 -27.99 -13.98
CA GLY A 161 -11.51 -28.19 -15.43
C GLY A 161 -11.38 -26.90 -16.25
N ARG A 162 -10.80 -25.83 -15.68
CA ARG A 162 -10.59 -24.53 -16.34
C ARG A 162 -9.11 -24.25 -16.56
N HIS A 163 -8.82 -23.34 -17.49
CA HIS A 163 -7.44 -22.99 -17.83
C HIS A 163 -6.70 -22.35 -16.64
N PRO A 164 -5.51 -22.85 -16.23
CA PRO A 164 -4.78 -22.38 -15.04
C PRO A 164 -4.43 -20.90 -15.06
N LEU A 165 -4.01 -20.38 -16.22
CA LEU A 165 -3.65 -18.96 -16.35
C LEU A 165 -4.81 -18.01 -16.03
N ILE A 166 -6.07 -18.42 -16.23
CA ILE A 166 -7.22 -17.59 -15.86
C ILE A 166 -7.24 -17.40 -14.34
N GLY A 167 -7.08 -18.49 -13.58
CA GLY A 167 -7.00 -18.43 -12.12
C GLY A 167 -5.78 -17.64 -11.64
N MET A 168 -4.62 -17.87 -12.25
CA MET A 168 -3.40 -17.12 -11.93
C MET A 168 -3.59 -15.62 -12.12
N PHE A 169 -4.17 -15.20 -13.23
CA PHE A 169 -4.44 -13.80 -13.54
C PHE A 169 -5.52 -13.18 -12.65
N ALA A 170 -6.55 -13.94 -12.29
CA ALA A 170 -7.53 -13.49 -11.29
C ALA A 170 -6.89 -13.27 -9.92
N GLY A 171 -6.05 -14.21 -9.46
CA GLY A 171 -5.30 -14.09 -8.21
C GLY A 171 -4.35 -12.91 -8.25
N TYR A 172 -3.57 -12.75 -9.33
CA TYR A 172 -2.64 -11.63 -9.48
C TYR A 172 -3.35 -10.28 -9.54
N ALA A 173 -4.48 -10.18 -10.24
CA ALA A 173 -5.28 -8.96 -10.27
C ALA A 173 -5.82 -8.60 -8.87
N GLY A 174 -6.30 -9.59 -8.09
CA GLY A 174 -6.75 -9.37 -6.73
C GLY A 174 -5.66 -8.76 -5.84
N VAL A 175 -4.45 -9.33 -5.86
CA VAL A 175 -3.34 -8.88 -5.00
C VAL A 175 -2.68 -7.60 -5.51
N ALA A 176 -2.48 -7.46 -6.84
CA ALA A 176 -1.75 -6.34 -7.42
C ALA A 176 -2.65 -5.13 -7.74
N ALA A 177 -3.72 -5.34 -8.51
CA ALA A 177 -4.61 -4.25 -8.94
C ALA A 177 -5.51 -3.78 -7.79
N GLY A 178 -5.88 -4.71 -6.90
CA GLY A 178 -6.65 -4.43 -5.69
C GLY A 178 -5.81 -4.09 -4.47
N PHE A 179 -4.50 -3.85 -4.62
CA PHE A 179 -3.51 -3.82 -3.53
C PHE A 179 -3.87 -2.92 -2.34
N SER A 180 -4.46 -1.75 -2.56
CA SER A 180 -4.85 -0.87 -1.45
C SER A 180 -6.18 -1.26 -0.79
N ALA A 181 -7.10 -1.92 -1.49
CA ALA A 181 -8.41 -2.26 -0.93
C ALA A 181 -8.27 -3.34 0.16
N ASN A 182 -9.04 -3.20 1.24
CA ASN A 182 -9.07 -4.18 2.32
C ASN A 182 -10.31 -3.95 3.21
N ILE A 183 -10.76 -5.01 3.88
CA ILE A 183 -11.81 -4.96 4.91
C ILE A 183 -11.25 -4.79 6.33
N ILE A 184 -9.94 -4.97 6.51
CA ILE A 184 -9.22 -4.77 7.77
C ILE A 184 -8.09 -3.77 7.59
N VAL A 185 -7.71 -3.11 8.68
CA VAL A 185 -6.49 -2.29 8.71
C VAL A 185 -5.27 -3.21 8.59
N SER A 186 -4.37 -2.83 7.70
CA SER A 186 -3.19 -3.58 7.30
C SER A 186 -1.92 -2.74 7.42
N MET A 187 -0.77 -3.34 7.16
CA MET A 187 0.52 -2.68 7.27
C MET A 187 0.65 -1.45 6.35
N ILE A 188 0.04 -1.49 5.16
CA ILE A 188 0.06 -0.36 4.23
C ILE A 188 -0.76 0.83 4.75
N ASP A 189 -1.82 0.59 5.52
CA ASP A 189 -2.62 1.67 6.13
C ASP A 189 -1.77 2.44 7.13
N VAL A 190 -1.06 1.71 7.99
CA VAL A 190 -0.15 2.28 9.00
C VAL A 190 1.01 3.03 8.36
N LEU A 191 1.63 2.44 7.35
CA LEU A 191 2.72 3.03 6.56
C LEU A 191 2.28 4.36 5.93
N LEU A 192 1.23 4.34 5.11
CA LEU A 192 0.80 5.52 4.34
C LEU A 192 0.28 6.62 5.27
N ALA A 193 -0.45 6.25 6.33
CA ALA A 193 -0.91 7.20 7.32
C ALA A 193 0.28 7.92 7.97
N GLY A 194 1.34 7.21 8.36
CA GLY A 194 2.54 7.83 8.93
C GLY A 194 3.13 8.94 8.04
N PHE A 195 3.22 8.71 6.73
CA PHE A 195 3.71 9.72 5.78
C PHE A 195 2.73 10.88 5.64
N THR A 196 1.44 10.58 5.54
CA THR A 196 0.37 11.58 5.41
C THR A 196 0.33 12.50 6.62
N GLY A 197 0.41 11.95 7.84
CA GLY A 197 0.43 12.71 9.08
C GLY A 197 1.62 13.65 9.17
N GLN A 198 2.83 13.15 8.89
CA GLN A 198 4.04 13.97 8.86
C GLN A 198 3.99 15.09 7.82
N SER A 199 3.36 14.82 6.66
CA SER A 199 3.18 15.82 5.63
C SER A 199 2.14 16.87 6.05
N ALA A 200 0.99 16.46 6.60
CA ALA A 200 -0.04 17.37 7.09
C ALA A 200 0.49 18.32 8.18
N GLN A 201 1.37 17.82 9.05
CA GLN A 201 2.01 18.58 10.12
C GLN A 201 2.95 19.70 9.66
N MET A 202 3.27 19.77 8.36
CA MET A 202 3.98 20.91 7.77
C MET A 202 3.11 22.17 7.66
N VAL A 203 1.78 22.01 7.70
CA VAL A 203 0.79 23.10 7.62
C VAL A 203 0.00 23.20 8.91
N ASP A 204 -0.46 22.08 9.46
CA ASP A 204 -1.14 22.03 10.76
C ASP A 204 -0.39 21.13 11.74
N PRO A 205 0.45 21.71 12.62
CA PRO A 205 1.23 20.96 13.61
C PRO A 205 0.38 20.10 14.56
N ASN A 206 -0.92 20.41 14.72
CA ASN A 206 -1.82 19.69 15.62
C ASN A 206 -2.58 18.56 14.92
N TYR A 207 -2.37 18.34 13.62
CA TYR A 207 -3.03 17.27 12.89
C TYR A 207 -2.67 15.90 13.51
N VAL A 208 -3.70 15.18 13.95
CA VAL A 208 -3.57 13.84 14.52
C VAL A 208 -3.92 12.80 13.46
N VAL A 209 -2.94 11.98 13.12
CA VAL A 209 -3.11 10.93 12.13
C VAL A 209 -3.82 9.70 12.71
N ASN A 210 -4.76 9.16 11.94
CA ASN A 210 -5.41 7.89 12.23
C ASN A 210 -5.13 6.86 11.12
N PRO A 211 -4.41 5.75 11.39
CA PRO A 211 -4.22 4.65 10.44
C PRO A 211 -5.52 4.08 9.84
N ALA A 212 -6.65 4.19 10.54
CA ALA A 212 -7.95 3.73 10.04
C ALA A 212 -8.70 4.77 9.18
N MET A 213 -8.14 5.96 8.92
CA MET A 213 -8.84 7.08 8.25
C MET A 213 -9.34 6.80 6.82
N ASN A 214 -8.98 5.67 6.21
CA ASN A 214 -9.47 5.25 4.90
C ASN A 214 -10.31 3.96 4.95
N MET A 215 -10.53 3.36 6.12
CA MET A 215 -11.09 2.02 6.26
C MET A 215 -12.46 1.84 5.59
N TYR A 216 -13.35 2.84 5.65
CA TYR A 216 -14.69 2.73 5.05
C TYR A 216 -14.62 2.68 3.53
N PHE A 217 -13.83 3.56 2.94
CA PHE A 217 -13.61 3.57 1.49
C PHE A 217 -12.99 2.26 1.00
N LEU A 218 -12.01 1.75 1.72
CA LEU A 218 -11.28 0.52 1.35
C LEU A 218 -12.14 -0.73 1.51
N ALA A 219 -13.00 -0.79 2.52
CA ALA A 219 -13.90 -1.91 2.73
C ALA A 219 -14.95 -1.99 1.60
N VAL A 220 -15.54 -0.85 1.23
CA VAL A 220 -16.47 -0.77 0.09
C VAL A 220 -15.75 -1.12 -1.21
N SER A 221 -14.52 -0.61 -1.39
CA SER A 221 -13.67 -0.93 -2.53
C SER A 221 -13.44 -2.43 -2.67
N ALA A 222 -13.14 -3.14 -1.58
CA ALA A 222 -12.87 -4.58 -1.61
C ALA A 222 -14.05 -5.36 -2.19
N VAL A 223 -15.29 -5.00 -1.81
CA VAL A 223 -16.51 -5.63 -2.32
C VAL A 223 -16.73 -5.28 -3.80
N VAL A 224 -16.67 -4.00 -4.16
CA VAL A 224 -16.88 -3.53 -5.54
C VAL A 224 -15.88 -4.15 -6.51
N LEU A 225 -14.58 -4.12 -6.15
CA LEU A 225 -13.52 -4.67 -6.98
C LEU A 225 -13.57 -6.19 -7.08
N THR A 226 -14.05 -6.89 -6.05
CA THR A 226 -14.29 -8.35 -6.13
C THR A 226 -15.30 -8.67 -7.22
N ILE A 227 -16.44 -7.98 -7.22
CA ILE A 227 -17.52 -8.21 -8.18
C ILE A 227 -17.05 -7.88 -9.60
N LEU A 228 -16.46 -6.70 -9.78
CA LEU A 228 -15.98 -6.25 -11.08
C LEU A 228 -14.81 -7.10 -11.58
N GLY A 229 -13.90 -7.48 -10.71
CA GLY A 229 -12.80 -8.36 -11.03
C GLY A 229 -13.31 -9.71 -11.53
N ALA A 230 -14.31 -10.30 -10.86
CA ALA A 230 -14.90 -11.55 -11.30
C ALA A 230 -15.56 -11.42 -12.69
N ILE A 231 -16.27 -10.31 -12.93
CA ILE A 231 -16.83 -10.00 -14.25
C ILE A 231 -15.71 -9.87 -15.29
N VAL A 232 -14.60 -9.21 -14.95
CA VAL A 232 -13.46 -9.04 -15.85
C VAL A 232 -12.84 -10.39 -16.21
N THR A 233 -12.61 -11.23 -15.21
CA THR A 233 -12.08 -12.57 -15.41
C THR A 233 -12.98 -13.38 -16.33
N GLU A 234 -14.29 -13.43 -16.07
CA GLU A 234 -15.20 -14.29 -16.82
C GLU A 234 -15.51 -13.78 -18.23
N LYS A 235 -15.65 -12.46 -18.41
CA LYS A 235 -16.09 -11.87 -19.70
C LYS A 235 -14.95 -11.45 -20.62
N TYR A 236 -13.79 -11.07 -20.10
CA TYR A 236 -12.70 -10.51 -20.92
C TYR A 236 -11.44 -11.36 -20.91
N VAL A 237 -11.10 -11.99 -19.78
CA VAL A 237 -9.87 -12.78 -19.67
C VAL A 237 -10.11 -14.23 -20.08
N ALA A 238 -11.10 -14.89 -19.49
CA ALA A 238 -11.40 -16.30 -19.74
C ALA A 238 -11.64 -16.62 -21.22
N PRO A 239 -12.36 -15.82 -22.02
CA PRO A 239 -12.57 -16.13 -23.44
C PRO A 239 -11.30 -16.10 -24.29
N ARG A 240 -10.21 -15.49 -23.80
CA ARG A 240 -8.92 -15.45 -24.49
C ARG A 240 -8.15 -16.77 -24.35
N PHE A 241 -8.59 -17.66 -23.45
CA PHE A 241 -7.98 -18.96 -23.21
C PHE A 241 -8.94 -20.07 -23.63
N GLY A 242 -8.43 -21.02 -24.43
CA GLY A 242 -9.18 -22.19 -24.84
C GLY A 242 -9.32 -23.24 -23.72
N LYS A 243 -9.81 -24.43 -24.08
CA LYS A 243 -9.74 -25.59 -23.19
C LYS A 243 -8.28 -25.93 -22.92
N TYR A 244 -7.97 -26.18 -21.66
CA TYR A 244 -6.62 -26.59 -21.26
C TYR A 244 -6.45 -28.07 -21.55
N GLU A 245 -5.61 -28.40 -22.53
CA GLU A 245 -5.26 -29.78 -22.94
C GLU A 245 -3.89 -30.22 -22.36
N GLY A 246 -3.30 -29.42 -21.48
CA GLY A 246 -1.97 -29.63 -20.94
C GLY A 246 -1.87 -30.73 -19.86
N LEU A 247 -0.75 -31.45 -19.91
CA LEU A 247 -0.30 -32.48 -18.96
C LEU A 247 -0.38 -32.01 -17.51
N ALA A 248 -0.66 -32.98 -16.61
CA ALA A 248 -0.69 -32.81 -15.16
C ALA A 248 0.48 -31.93 -14.69
N ALA A 249 0.15 -30.73 -14.21
CA ALA A 249 1.15 -29.85 -13.62
C ALA A 249 1.77 -30.58 -12.43
N ASP A 250 3.09 -30.45 -12.29
CA ASP A 250 3.84 -30.90 -11.13
C ASP A 250 3.18 -30.33 -9.86
N THR A 251 2.38 -31.15 -9.16
CA THR A 251 1.54 -30.79 -8.01
C THR A 251 2.36 -30.57 -6.73
N SER A 252 3.63 -30.17 -6.86
CA SER A 252 4.54 -29.89 -5.74
C SER A 252 3.97 -28.84 -4.77
N THR A 253 3.09 -27.94 -5.26
CA THR A 253 2.26 -27.11 -4.38
C THR A 253 1.02 -27.91 -3.96
N SER A 254 1.13 -28.63 -2.84
CA SER A 254 -0.01 -29.30 -2.22
C SER A 254 -1.13 -28.28 -1.96
N LYS A 255 -2.32 -28.59 -2.48
CA LYS A 255 -3.56 -27.89 -2.10
C LYS A 255 -3.97 -28.22 -0.67
N GLU A 256 -3.56 -29.37 -0.14
CA GLU A 256 -4.16 -29.94 1.05
C GLU A 256 -3.58 -29.35 2.33
N VAL A 257 -4.49 -28.80 3.15
CA VAL A 257 -4.21 -28.37 4.51
C VAL A 257 -4.19 -29.62 5.40
N THR A 258 -3.07 -29.87 6.07
CA THR A 258 -2.94 -31.04 6.96
C THR A 258 -3.89 -30.93 8.16
N PRO A 259 -4.29 -32.04 8.81
CA PRO A 259 -5.14 -31.99 10.01
C PRO A 259 -4.55 -31.14 11.14
N LEU A 260 -3.22 -31.13 11.28
CA LEU A 260 -2.52 -30.31 12.25
C LEU A 260 -2.64 -28.82 11.94
N GLN A 261 -2.48 -28.44 10.67
CA GLN A 261 -2.66 -27.06 10.21
C GLN A 261 -4.12 -26.60 10.36
N ALA A 262 -5.09 -27.46 10.02
CA ALA A 262 -6.51 -27.18 10.23
C ALA A 262 -6.85 -26.99 11.73
N LYS A 263 -6.28 -27.82 12.60
CA LYS A 263 -6.36 -27.63 14.05
C LYS A 263 -5.73 -26.29 14.44
N GLY A 264 -4.53 -25.98 13.94
CA GLY A 264 -3.85 -24.70 14.14
C GLY A 264 -4.73 -23.50 13.79
N LEU A 265 -5.35 -23.50 12.60
CA LEU A 265 -6.26 -22.45 12.16
C LEU A 265 -7.43 -22.24 13.13
N LYS A 266 -8.03 -23.33 13.63
CA LYS A 266 -9.15 -23.28 14.57
C LYS A 266 -8.74 -22.61 15.89
N TYR A 267 -7.57 -22.96 16.44
CA TYR A 267 -7.07 -22.34 17.67
C TYR A 267 -6.63 -20.89 17.45
N ALA A 268 -6.05 -20.57 16.28
CA ALA A 268 -5.74 -19.20 15.89
C ALA A 268 -7.01 -18.33 15.80
N LEU A 269 -8.11 -18.88 15.24
CA LEU A 269 -9.40 -18.19 15.23
C LEU A 269 -9.92 -17.96 16.66
N TYR A 270 -9.83 -18.95 17.54
CA TYR A 270 -10.25 -18.80 18.94
C TYR A 270 -9.44 -17.76 19.70
N SER A 271 -8.13 -17.71 19.49
CA SER A 271 -7.29 -16.69 20.12
C SER A 271 -7.54 -15.29 19.55
N LEU A 272 -7.79 -15.17 18.24
CA LEU A 272 -8.23 -13.92 17.63
C LEU A 272 -9.57 -13.46 18.23
N LEU A 273 -10.57 -14.35 18.35
CA LEU A 273 -11.85 -14.02 18.96
C LEU A 273 -11.69 -13.56 20.42
N LEU A 274 -10.79 -14.19 21.18
CA LEU A 274 -10.48 -13.75 22.55
C LEU A 274 -9.91 -12.33 22.56
N VAL A 275 -8.95 -12.00 21.69
CA VAL A 275 -8.41 -10.64 21.56
C VAL A 275 -9.51 -9.64 21.22
N VAL A 276 -10.38 -9.97 20.26
CA VAL A 276 -11.52 -9.13 19.89
C VAL A 276 -12.48 -8.93 21.06
N ILE A 277 -12.81 -9.99 21.81
CA ILE A 277 -13.68 -9.90 22.99
C ILE A 277 -13.07 -8.98 24.05
N ILE A 278 -11.76 -9.07 24.28
CA ILE A 278 -11.06 -8.18 25.23
C ILE A 278 -11.16 -6.72 24.76
N ILE A 279 -10.85 -6.44 23.48
CA ILE A 279 -10.92 -5.08 22.92
C ILE A 279 -12.35 -4.52 23.03
N VAL A 280 -13.35 -5.32 22.65
CA VAL A 280 -14.76 -4.95 22.72
C VAL A 280 -15.18 -4.72 24.17
N GLY A 281 -14.81 -5.61 25.08
CA GLY A 281 -15.07 -5.45 26.52
C GLY A 281 -14.48 -4.17 27.10
N LEU A 282 -13.26 -3.79 26.68
CA LEU A 282 -12.60 -2.55 27.06
C LEU A 282 -13.17 -1.30 26.35
N SER A 283 -14.05 -1.46 25.36
CA SER A 283 -14.71 -0.39 24.61
C SER A 283 -16.14 -0.09 25.09
N ILE A 284 -16.74 -1.01 25.85
CA ILE A 284 -18.13 -0.93 26.32
C ILE A 284 -18.19 -0.31 27.72
N GLY A 285 -19.16 0.57 27.93
CA GLY A 285 -19.35 1.33 29.17
C GLY A 285 -19.16 2.84 28.96
N ASN A 286 -19.70 3.64 29.88
CA ASN A 286 -19.56 5.10 29.84
C ASN A 286 -18.11 5.53 30.15
N ASP A 287 -17.45 4.82 31.06
CA ASP A 287 -16.04 5.05 31.47
C ASP A 287 -15.09 3.99 30.88
N ALA A 288 -15.40 3.49 29.68
CA ALA A 288 -14.62 2.42 29.07
C ALA A 288 -13.17 2.85 28.81
N PHE A 289 -12.20 1.99 29.15
CA PHE A 289 -10.77 2.30 29.07
C PHE A 289 -10.31 2.77 27.67
N LEU A 290 -10.91 2.24 26.61
CA LEU A 290 -10.54 2.57 25.24
C LEU A 290 -11.17 3.86 24.69
N ARG A 291 -12.09 4.48 25.44
CA ARG A 291 -12.72 5.75 25.06
C ARG A 291 -11.80 6.94 25.31
N ASP A 292 -12.15 8.03 24.67
CA ASP A 292 -11.68 9.36 24.98
C ASP A 292 -12.22 9.81 26.34
N SER A 293 -11.35 10.29 27.21
CA SER A 293 -11.71 10.74 28.56
C SER A 293 -12.56 12.02 28.58
N GLU A 294 -12.49 12.84 27.54
CA GLU A 294 -13.22 14.11 27.45
C GLU A 294 -14.53 13.93 26.68
N THR A 295 -14.48 13.26 25.53
CA THR A 295 -15.65 13.16 24.63
C THR A 295 -16.44 11.86 24.81
N GLY A 296 -15.88 10.87 25.50
CA GLY A 296 -16.43 9.52 25.58
C GLY A 296 -16.43 8.77 24.23
N SER A 297 -15.87 9.34 23.16
CA SER A 297 -15.86 8.75 21.82
C SER A 297 -14.82 7.63 21.72
N LEU A 298 -15.13 6.59 20.93
CA LEU A 298 -14.17 5.54 20.55
C LEU A 298 -13.40 5.88 19.28
N LEU A 299 -13.90 6.84 18.49
CA LEU A 299 -13.39 7.15 17.16
C LEU A 299 -12.77 8.54 17.08
N SER A 300 -12.75 9.29 18.19
CA SER A 300 -12.01 10.55 18.26
C SER A 300 -10.51 10.24 18.23
N ASN A 301 -9.75 11.19 17.69
CA ASN A 301 -8.29 11.16 17.70
C ASN A 301 -7.71 11.16 19.13
N GLY A 302 -8.46 11.67 20.11
CA GLY A 302 -8.09 11.68 21.52
C GLY A 302 -8.23 10.33 22.21
N SER A 303 -9.05 9.42 21.67
CA SER A 303 -9.35 8.12 22.29
C SER A 303 -8.15 7.20 22.42
N THR A 304 -8.10 6.45 23.52
CA THR A 304 -7.08 5.42 23.76
C THR A 304 -7.10 4.35 22.67
N LEU A 305 -8.28 4.04 22.10
CA LEU A 305 -8.41 3.10 20.98
C LEU A 305 -7.64 3.56 19.75
N MET A 306 -7.85 4.81 19.31
CA MET A 306 -7.23 5.32 18.09
C MET A 306 -5.72 5.56 18.29
N LYS A 307 -5.31 6.09 19.46
CA LYS A 307 -3.88 6.24 19.80
C LYS A 307 -3.16 4.88 19.91
N GLY A 308 -3.86 3.86 20.41
CA GLY A 308 -3.35 2.50 20.60
C GLY A 308 -3.52 1.57 19.39
N ILE A 309 -3.96 2.08 18.23
CA ILE A 309 -4.36 1.23 17.11
C ILE A 309 -3.21 0.36 16.58
N VAL A 310 -1.98 0.87 16.56
CA VAL A 310 -0.80 0.10 16.10
C VAL A 310 -0.46 -1.06 17.04
N PRO A 311 -0.33 -0.87 18.37
CA PRO A 311 -0.22 -1.98 19.31
C PRO A 311 -1.37 -2.99 19.20
N ILE A 312 -2.60 -2.51 18.98
CA ILE A 312 -3.78 -3.37 18.83
C ILE A 312 -3.66 -4.24 17.57
N ILE A 313 -3.34 -3.64 16.41
CA ILE A 313 -3.12 -4.38 15.16
C ILE A 313 -2.00 -5.40 15.35
N THR A 314 -0.91 -4.99 16.00
CA THR A 314 0.22 -5.88 16.33
C THR A 314 -0.26 -7.08 17.12
N ALA A 315 -1.08 -6.89 18.17
CA ALA A 315 -1.65 -7.98 18.96
C ALA A 315 -2.61 -8.87 18.15
N VAL A 316 -3.44 -8.28 17.28
CA VAL A 316 -4.38 -8.97 16.40
C VAL A 316 -3.67 -9.93 15.44
N PHE A 317 -2.44 -9.64 15.01
CA PHE A 317 -1.64 -10.57 14.21
C PHE A 317 -0.75 -11.49 15.07
N LEU A 318 -0.11 -10.94 16.09
CA LEU A 318 0.85 -11.66 16.94
C LEU A 318 0.21 -12.84 17.67
N VAL A 319 -0.94 -12.62 18.31
CA VAL A 319 -1.60 -13.62 19.15
C VAL A 319 -2.05 -14.84 18.34
N PRO A 320 -2.82 -14.71 17.24
CA PRO A 320 -3.17 -15.86 16.41
C PRO A 320 -1.94 -16.48 15.74
N GLY A 321 -0.97 -15.69 15.28
CA GLY A 321 0.28 -16.21 14.72
C GLY A 321 1.05 -17.09 15.72
N PHE A 322 1.20 -16.62 16.95
CA PHE A 322 1.85 -17.35 18.03
C PHE A 322 1.10 -18.63 18.40
N VAL A 323 -0.22 -18.57 18.58
CA VAL A 323 -1.05 -19.74 18.92
C VAL A 323 -1.00 -20.77 17.79
N TYR A 324 -1.11 -20.32 16.53
CA TYR A 324 -0.95 -21.18 15.36
C TYR A 324 0.42 -21.87 15.36
N GLY A 325 1.49 -21.11 15.59
CA GLY A 325 2.85 -21.63 15.61
C GLY A 325 3.10 -22.64 16.73
N LYS A 326 2.51 -22.43 17.91
CA LYS A 326 2.56 -23.40 19.03
C LYS A 326 1.81 -24.68 18.71
N VAL A 327 0.60 -24.59 18.15
CA VAL A 327 -0.22 -25.77 17.82
C VAL A 327 0.41 -26.58 16.68
N THR A 328 0.94 -25.91 15.66
CA THR A 328 1.59 -26.56 14.52
C THR A 328 3.04 -26.98 14.79
N LYS A 329 3.58 -26.63 15.97
CA LYS A 329 4.96 -26.89 16.41
C LYS A 329 6.02 -26.19 15.55
N SER A 330 5.66 -25.13 14.82
CA SER A 330 6.64 -24.24 14.18
C SER A 330 7.32 -23.31 15.20
N ILE A 331 6.69 -23.08 16.36
CA ILE A 331 7.29 -22.43 17.53
C ILE A 331 7.33 -23.45 18.67
N LYS A 332 8.52 -23.97 19.00
CA LYS A 332 8.69 -24.96 20.07
C LYS A 332 9.06 -24.27 21.38
N ASN A 333 9.99 -23.32 21.32
CA ASN A 333 10.49 -22.58 22.48
C ASN A 333 10.46 -21.05 22.24
N ASP A 334 10.95 -20.29 23.21
CA ASP A 334 11.10 -18.83 23.15
C ASP A 334 12.13 -18.38 22.10
N LYS A 335 13.23 -19.12 21.91
CA LYS A 335 14.27 -18.82 20.92
C LYS A 335 13.72 -18.86 19.49
N ASP A 336 12.84 -19.81 19.18
CA ASP A 336 12.17 -19.90 17.87
C ASP A 336 11.32 -18.64 17.61
N LEU A 337 10.57 -18.19 18.62
CA LEU A 337 9.75 -16.98 18.51
C LEU A 337 10.62 -15.74 18.27
N VAL A 338 11.68 -15.56 19.07
CA VAL A 338 12.59 -14.41 18.94
C VAL A 338 13.32 -14.45 17.60
N SER A 339 13.73 -15.64 17.13
CA SER A 339 14.35 -15.79 15.81
C SER A 339 13.41 -15.39 14.67
N MET A 340 12.12 -15.75 14.75
CA MET A 340 11.11 -15.33 13.76
C MET A 340 10.88 -13.81 13.79
N MET A 341 10.83 -13.20 14.98
CA MET A 341 10.77 -11.73 15.11
C MET A 341 12.01 -11.07 14.49
N GLY A 342 13.21 -11.59 14.79
CA GLY A 342 14.47 -11.10 14.24
C GLY A 342 14.55 -11.22 12.71
N SER A 343 14.09 -12.35 12.15
CA SER A 343 13.99 -12.50 10.69
C SER A 343 13.03 -11.49 10.07
N SER A 344 11.87 -11.25 10.71
CA SER A 344 10.90 -10.27 10.22
C SER A 344 11.46 -8.84 10.25
N MET A 345 12.28 -8.50 11.25
CA MET A 345 12.99 -7.21 11.30
C MET A 345 14.11 -7.12 10.25
N SER A 346 14.81 -8.24 9.98
CA SER A 346 15.84 -8.30 8.94
C SER A 346 15.27 -8.00 7.55
N ASP A 347 14.07 -8.51 7.26
CA ASP A 347 13.38 -8.24 5.99
C ASP A 347 13.08 -6.75 5.80
N MET A 348 12.96 -5.99 6.90
CA MET A 348 12.73 -4.54 6.90
C MET A 348 14.02 -3.71 6.73
N GLY A 349 15.19 -4.32 6.50
CA GLY A 349 16.46 -3.61 6.38
C GLY A 349 16.44 -2.48 5.35
N MET A 350 15.92 -2.73 4.15
CA MET A 350 15.80 -1.69 3.11
C MET A 350 14.79 -0.59 3.49
N TYR A 351 13.70 -0.95 4.17
CA TYR A 351 12.72 0.03 4.65
C TYR A 351 13.33 0.96 5.70
N ILE A 352 14.14 0.44 6.63
CA ILE A 352 14.83 1.22 7.64
C ILE A 352 15.77 2.25 7.00
N VAL A 353 16.54 1.84 5.98
CA VAL A 353 17.44 2.75 5.25
C VAL A 353 16.66 3.81 4.48
N LEU A 354 15.55 3.43 3.84
CA LEU A 354 14.65 4.37 3.17
C LEU A 354 14.05 5.38 4.15
N ALA A 355 13.56 4.92 5.30
CA ALA A 355 13.02 5.77 6.35
C ALA A 355 14.05 6.74 6.90
N PHE A 356 15.32 6.31 7.04
CA PHE A 356 16.43 7.20 7.39
C PHE A 356 16.59 8.32 6.36
N ALA A 357 16.73 7.98 5.08
CA ALA A 357 16.95 8.97 4.03
C ALA A 357 15.73 9.90 3.85
N ALA A 358 14.52 9.36 3.89
CA ALA A 358 13.27 10.12 3.80
C ALA A 358 13.06 11.06 5.00
N GLY A 359 13.39 10.61 6.22
CA GLY A 359 13.34 11.44 7.42
C GLY A 359 14.30 12.63 7.33
N GLN A 360 15.52 12.43 6.81
CA GLN A 360 16.45 13.55 6.58
C GLN A 360 15.94 14.52 5.52
N PHE A 361 15.43 14.00 4.39
CA PHE A 361 14.85 14.83 3.34
C PHE A 361 13.70 15.68 3.87
N LEU A 362 12.76 15.05 4.60
CA LEU A 362 11.59 15.73 5.12
C LEU A 362 11.97 16.83 6.11
N TYR A 363 12.92 16.54 7.00
CA TYR A 363 13.48 17.54 7.90
C TYR A 363 14.06 18.73 7.12
N LEU A 364 14.95 18.48 6.15
CA LEU A 364 15.58 19.54 5.37
C LEU A 364 14.55 20.36 4.58
N PHE A 365 13.55 19.68 4.01
CA PHE A 365 12.49 20.31 3.22
C PHE A 365 11.61 21.23 4.07
N ASN A 366 11.35 20.83 5.33
CA ASN A 366 10.61 21.64 6.29
C ASN A 366 11.48 22.77 6.88
N ALA A 367 12.70 22.48 7.33
CA ALA A 367 13.62 23.44 7.93
C ALA A 367 14.04 24.57 6.96
N SER A 368 14.02 24.31 5.65
CA SER A 368 14.25 25.33 4.62
C SER A 368 13.02 26.17 4.29
N ASN A 369 11.85 25.86 4.86
CA ASN A 369 10.52 26.36 4.50
C ASN A 369 10.10 26.11 3.04
N LEU A 370 10.92 25.41 2.24
CA LEU A 370 10.64 25.17 0.82
C LEU A 370 9.39 24.33 0.62
N GLY A 371 9.13 23.37 1.50
CA GLY A 371 7.92 22.55 1.44
C GLY A 371 6.66 23.36 1.61
N THR A 372 6.62 24.21 2.64
CA THR A 372 5.45 25.07 2.90
C THR A 372 5.26 26.11 1.80
N ILE A 373 6.34 26.75 1.33
CA ILE A 373 6.29 27.71 0.22
C ILE A 373 5.79 27.05 -1.08
N LEU A 374 6.35 25.88 -1.44
CA LEU A 374 5.92 25.14 -2.63
C LEU A 374 4.44 24.77 -2.55
N SER A 375 3.97 24.40 -1.36
CA SER A 375 2.58 24.01 -1.14
C SER A 375 1.61 25.18 -1.25
N ILE A 376 1.96 26.34 -0.68
CA ILE A 376 1.16 27.57 -0.80
C ILE A 376 1.13 28.02 -2.27
N LYS A 377 2.29 28.16 -2.91
CA LYS A 377 2.37 28.59 -4.32
C LYS A 377 1.72 27.61 -5.28
N GLY A 378 1.85 26.30 -5.02
CA GLY A 378 1.17 25.27 -5.81
C GLY A 378 -0.34 25.31 -5.64
N ALA A 379 -0.84 25.53 -4.43
CA ALA A 379 -2.26 25.71 -4.16
C ALA A 379 -2.81 26.97 -4.85
N GLU A 380 -2.12 28.11 -4.75
CA GLU A 380 -2.46 29.34 -5.48
C GLU A 380 -2.51 29.10 -7.00
N TRP A 381 -1.51 28.41 -7.56
CA TRP A 381 -1.47 28.10 -8.99
C TRP A 381 -2.65 27.23 -9.43
N LEU A 382 -2.97 26.18 -8.68
CA LEU A 382 -4.11 25.31 -8.97
C LEU A 382 -5.44 26.07 -8.88
N GLN A 383 -5.61 26.94 -7.88
CA GLN A 383 -6.79 27.79 -7.75
C GLN A 383 -6.93 28.74 -8.95
N ASN A 384 -5.86 29.43 -9.33
CA ASN A 384 -5.83 30.37 -10.45
C ASN A 384 -6.09 29.68 -11.80
N ALA A 385 -5.64 28.43 -11.96
CA ALA A 385 -5.91 27.62 -13.14
C ALA A 385 -7.35 27.07 -13.20
N GLY A 386 -8.17 27.30 -12.16
CA GLY A 386 -9.49 26.69 -12.02
C GLY A 386 -9.46 25.18 -11.78
N MET A 387 -8.28 24.63 -11.48
CA MET A 387 -8.08 23.21 -11.15
C MET A 387 -8.38 22.95 -9.67
N THR A 388 -9.61 23.25 -9.26
CA THR A 388 -10.13 22.97 -7.93
C THR A 388 -11.21 21.90 -7.99
N GLY A 389 -11.74 21.49 -6.84
CA GLY A 389 -12.84 20.54 -6.79
C GLY A 389 -12.43 19.10 -7.14
N LYS A 390 -13.42 18.33 -7.58
CA LYS A 390 -13.33 16.88 -7.80
C LYS A 390 -12.38 16.50 -8.95
N GLY A 391 -12.27 17.36 -9.97
CA GLY A 391 -11.40 17.14 -11.13
C GLY A 391 -9.92 17.10 -10.75
N LEU A 392 -9.50 17.92 -9.78
CA LEU A 392 -8.14 17.92 -9.24
C LEU A 392 -7.78 16.57 -8.62
N ILE A 393 -8.67 16.01 -7.80
CA ILE A 393 -8.45 14.73 -7.13
C ILE A 393 -8.33 13.59 -8.16
N VAL A 394 -9.17 13.59 -9.20
CA VAL A 394 -9.07 12.62 -10.29
C VAL A 394 -7.75 12.79 -11.07
N ALA A 395 -7.35 14.02 -11.37
CA ALA A 395 -6.06 14.28 -12.03
C ALA A 395 -4.89 13.76 -11.17
N PHE A 396 -4.97 13.89 -9.85
CA PHE A 396 -3.97 13.36 -8.93
C PHE A 396 -3.93 11.83 -8.91
N VAL A 397 -5.08 11.14 -8.95
CA VAL A 397 -5.14 9.68 -9.12
C VAL A 397 -4.38 9.25 -10.37
N LEU A 398 -4.65 9.91 -11.50
CA LEU A 398 -4.01 9.58 -12.78
C LEU A 398 -2.52 9.88 -12.77
N PHE A 399 -2.12 10.99 -12.14
CA PHE A 399 -0.71 11.33 -11.95
C PHE A 399 0.01 10.28 -11.11
N ALA A 400 -0.54 9.87 -9.97
CA ALA A 400 0.01 8.81 -9.14
C ALA A 400 0.11 7.48 -9.90
N ALA A 401 -0.92 7.13 -10.68
CA ALA A 401 -0.93 5.92 -11.52
C ALA A 401 0.15 5.94 -12.60
N PHE A 402 0.42 7.10 -13.19
CA PHE A 402 1.48 7.29 -14.17
C PHE A 402 2.87 7.09 -13.54
N ILE A 403 3.13 7.74 -12.40
CA ILE A 403 4.40 7.59 -11.67
C ILE A 403 4.61 6.14 -11.23
N ASN A 404 3.55 5.45 -10.83
CA ASN A 404 3.60 4.06 -10.40
C ASN A 404 4.11 3.07 -11.46
N ILE A 405 3.95 3.39 -12.75
CA ILE A 405 4.52 2.57 -13.82
C ILE A 405 6.05 2.52 -13.72
N PHE A 406 6.69 3.59 -13.25
CA PHE A 406 8.15 3.71 -13.15
C PHE A 406 8.71 3.37 -11.77
N VAL A 407 7.92 3.62 -10.71
CA VAL A 407 8.33 3.38 -9.31
C VAL A 407 7.31 2.48 -8.64
N GLY A 408 7.56 1.17 -8.62
CA GLY A 408 6.61 0.18 -8.10
C GLY A 408 6.45 0.13 -6.58
N SER A 409 7.26 0.86 -5.81
CA SER A 409 7.17 0.88 -4.34
C SER A 409 6.18 1.93 -3.85
N ALA A 410 5.17 1.49 -3.09
CA ALA A 410 4.16 2.37 -2.50
C ALA A 410 4.76 3.32 -1.43
N SER A 411 5.74 2.86 -0.65
CA SER A 411 6.40 3.69 0.34
C SER A 411 7.29 4.75 -0.30
N ALA A 412 8.10 4.37 -1.30
CA ALA A 412 9.03 5.28 -1.95
C ALA A 412 8.32 6.44 -2.67
N LYS A 413 7.25 6.14 -3.41
CA LYS A 413 6.45 7.17 -4.08
C LYS A 413 5.78 8.11 -3.08
N TRP A 414 5.15 7.56 -2.04
CA TRP A 414 4.44 8.39 -1.07
C TRP A 414 5.38 9.23 -0.21
N ALA A 415 6.58 8.74 0.07
CA ALA A 415 7.63 9.49 0.74
C ALA A 415 8.05 10.77 -0.03
N ILE A 416 7.89 10.78 -1.36
CA ILE A 416 8.18 11.95 -2.22
C ILE A 416 6.92 12.79 -2.43
N MET A 417 5.80 12.15 -2.79
CA MET A 417 4.57 12.85 -3.16
C MET A 417 3.81 13.42 -1.96
N GLY A 418 3.80 12.71 -0.82
CA GLY A 418 3.09 13.10 0.39
C GLY A 418 3.48 14.51 0.85
N PRO A 419 4.77 14.80 1.09
CA PRO A 419 5.25 16.12 1.54
C PRO A 419 4.96 17.28 0.59
N ILE A 420 4.57 17.01 -0.66
CA ILE A 420 4.26 18.02 -1.66
C ILE A 420 2.74 18.19 -1.80
N PHE A 421 2.01 17.09 -2.01
CA PHE A 421 0.59 17.14 -2.35
C PHE A 421 -0.34 17.14 -1.15
N VAL A 422 0.04 16.53 -0.02
CA VAL A 422 -0.79 16.56 1.19
C VAL A 422 -0.93 17.99 1.72
N PRO A 423 0.15 18.74 1.98
CA PRO A 423 0.02 20.14 2.40
C PRO A 423 -0.74 20.99 1.37
N MET A 424 -0.42 20.84 0.09
CA MET A 424 -1.05 21.61 -0.97
C MET A 424 -2.57 21.41 -1.00
N PHE A 425 -3.05 20.16 -0.92
CA PHE A 425 -4.49 19.88 -0.94
C PHE A 425 -5.15 20.24 0.39
N LEU A 426 -4.42 20.17 1.50
CA LEU A 426 -4.89 20.65 2.80
C LEU A 426 -5.19 22.15 2.77
N LEU A 427 -4.32 22.95 2.15
CA LEU A 427 -4.54 24.39 1.92
C LEU A 427 -5.71 24.68 0.97
N LEU A 428 -6.10 23.71 0.13
CA LEU A 428 -7.30 23.78 -0.70
C LEU A 428 -8.58 23.30 0.04
N GLY A 429 -8.47 22.97 1.32
CA GLY A 429 -9.58 22.55 2.18
C GLY A 429 -9.90 21.05 2.11
N TYR A 430 -9.01 20.21 1.58
CA TYR A 430 -9.19 18.75 1.57
C TYR A 430 -8.53 18.07 2.75
N ASP A 431 -9.21 17.10 3.33
CA ASP A 431 -8.65 16.26 4.38
C ASP A 431 -7.46 15.44 3.83
N PRO A 432 -6.34 15.32 4.56
CA PRO A 432 -5.20 14.49 4.16
C PRO A 432 -5.60 13.04 3.87
N ALA A 433 -6.65 12.51 4.52
CA ALA A 433 -7.23 11.21 4.24
C ALA A 433 -7.71 11.08 2.79
N LEU A 434 -8.27 12.13 2.19
CA LEU A 434 -8.72 12.13 0.80
C LEU A 434 -7.54 12.06 -0.16
N THR A 435 -6.50 12.87 0.09
CA THR A 435 -5.27 12.85 -0.71
C THR A 435 -4.62 11.47 -0.65
N GLN A 436 -4.62 10.83 0.52
CA GLN A 436 -4.12 9.47 0.69
C GLN A 436 -4.94 8.44 -0.10
N VAL A 437 -6.28 8.51 -0.09
CA VAL A 437 -7.12 7.62 -0.91
C VAL A 437 -6.84 7.79 -2.39
N ALA A 438 -6.74 9.03 -2.86
CA ALA A 438 -6.46 9.32 -4.27
C ALA A 438 -5.09 8.73 -4.69
N TYR A 439 -4.08 8.86 -3.84
CA TYR A 439 -2.79 8.21 -4.03
C TYR A 439 -2.90 6.68 -4.06
N ARG A 440 -3.58 6.08 -3.08
CA ARG A 440 -3.79 4.62 -2.98
C ARG A 440 -4.42 4.02 -4.23
N ILE A 441 -5.40 4.69 -4.80
CA ILE A 441 -6.03 4.28 -6.06
C ILE A 441 -4.97 4.26 -7.17
N GLY A 442 -4.26 5.37 -7.36
CA GLY A 442 -3.25 5.49 -8.41
C GLY A 442 -2.10 4.47 -8.27
N ASP A 443 -1.58 4.30 -7.06
CA ASP A 443 -0.57 3.30 -6.71
C ASP A 443 -1.02 1.87 -7.04
N SER A 444 -2.30 1.54 -6.87
CA SER A 444 -2.78 0.17 -7.05
C SER A 444 -3.08 -0.20 -8.51
N ILE A 445 -3.77 0.68 -9.26
CA ILE A 445 -4.36 0.30 -10.56
C ILE A 445 -3.34 -0.07 -11.64
N THR A 446 -2.11 0.44 -11.58
CA THR A 446 -1.06 0.19 -12.57
C THR A 446 0.00 -0.80 -12.11
N ASN A 447 -0.05 -1.30 -10.87
CA ASN A 447 0.84 -2.35 -10.37
C ASN A 447 0.97 -3.57 -11.29
N PRO A 448 -0.12 -4.21 -11.76
CA PRO A 448 -0.02 -5.39 -12.60
C PRO A 448 0.47 -5.09 -14.03
N LEU A 449 0.58 -3.81 -14.40
CA LEU A 449 1.03 -3.38 -15.72
C LEU A 449 2.51 -3.01 -15.74
N SER A 450 3.11 -2.74 -14.57
CA SER A 450 4.50 -2.33 -14.50
C SER A 450 5.44 -3.54 -14.54
N PRO A 451 6.35 -3.64 -15.53
CA PRO A 451 7.41 -4.65 -15.52
C PRO A 451 8.40 -4.47 -14.36
N LEU A 452 8.45 -3.25 -13.79
CA LEU A 452 9.32 -2.86 -12.69
C LEU A 452 8.72 -3.19 -11.32
N PHE A 453 7.46 -3.64 -11.30
CA PHE A 453 6.83 -4.08 -10.06
C PHE A 453 7.57 -5.32 -9.52
N PRO A 454 8.00 -5.34 -8.24
CA PRO A 454 8.92 -6.36 -7.72
C PRO A 454 8.45 -7.81 -7.90
N TYR A 455 7.13 -8.04 -7.88
CA TYR A 455 6.55 -9.39 -8.02
C TYR A 455 6.23 -9.78 -9.47
N PHE A 456 6.38 -8.87 -10.45
CA PHE A 456 6.10 -9.18 -11.85
C PHE A 456 6.96 -10.33 -12.39
N PRO A 457 8.29 -10.38 -12.14
CA PRO A 457 9.13 -11.51 -12.56
C PRO A 457 8.69 -12.85 -11.95
N VAL A 458 8.20 -12.85 -10.72
CA VAL A 458 7.69 -14.04 -10.02
C VAL A 458 6.46 -14.60 -10.74
N ILE A 459 5.52 -13.72 -11.11
CA ILE A 459 4.34 -14.11 -11.89
C ILE A 459 4.71 -14.64 -13.26
N LEU A 460 5.65 -13.99 -13.96
CA LEU A 460 6.14 -14.45 -15.26
C LEU A 460 6.76 -15.85 -15.16
N ALA A 461 7.56 -16.11 -14.12
CA ALA A 461 8.15 -17.42 -13.88
C ALA A 461 7.08 -18.49 -13.62
N PHE A 462 6.02 -18.17 -12.87
CA PHE A 462 4.91 -19.10 -12.66
C PHE A 462 4.09 -19.35 -13.92
N ALA A 463 3.79 -18.31 -14.69
CA ALA A 463 3.02 -18.44 -15.92
C ALA A 463 3.74 -19.32 -16.95
N LYS A 464 5.09 -19.21 -17.02
CA LYS A 464 5.93 -20.05 -17.88
C LYS A 464 5.87 -21.55 -17.59
N LYS A 465 5.41 -21.95 -16.40
CA LYS A 465 5.17 -23.37 -16.06
C LYS A 465 3.97 -23.95 -16.82
N TYR A 466 2.99 -23.12 -17.19
CA TYR A 466 1.77 -23.53 -17.87
C TYR A 466 1.77 -23.17 -19.36
N ASP A 467 2.53 -22.14 -19.76
CA ASP A 467 2.73 -21.75 -21.16
C ASP A 467 4.17 -21.25 -21.36
N LYS A 468 5.02 -22.04 -22.03
CA LYS A 468 6.43 -21.71 -22.27
C LYS A 468 6.63 -20.46 -23.15
N ASN A 469 5.65 -20.11 -23.96
CA ASN A 469 5.72 -18.98 -24.89
C ASN A 469 5.23 -17.67 -24.26
N ILE A 470 4.74 -17.71 -23.02
CA ILE A 470 4.20 -16.51 -22.37
C ILE A 470 5.32 -15.50 -22.09
N GLY A 471 5.08 -14.26 -22.52
CA GLY A 471 5.97 -13.13 -22.32
C GLY A 471 5.33 -12.02 -21.48
N MET A 472 6.12 -11.00 -21.17
CA MET A 472 5.67 -9.83 -20.40
C MET A 472 4.46 -9.15 -21.04
N GLY A 473 4.51 -8.93 -22.37
CA GLY A 473 3.41 -8.33 -23.11
C GLY A 473 2.11 -9.12 -23.02
N THR A 474 2.18 -10.46 -22.94
CA THR A 474 0.97 -11.30 -22.78
C THR A 474 0.35 -11.15 -21.40
N ILE A 475 1.17 -11.10 -20.34
CA ILE A 475 0.68 -10.87 -18.97
C ILE A 475 0.03 -9.48 -18.89
N ILE A 476 0.74 -8.44 -19.34
CA ILE A 476 0.25 -7.06 -19.30
C ILE A 476 -1.03 -6.91 -20.12
N ALA A 477 -1.11 -7.51 -21.31
CA ALA A 477 -2.31 -7.47 -22.12
C ALA A 477 -3.51 -8.16 -21.45
N ASN A 478 -3.29 -9.18 -20.61
CA ASN A 478 -4.35 -9.82 -19.83
C ASN A 478 -4.69 -9.06 -18.53
N MET A 479 -3.76 -8.24 -18.03
CA MET A 479 -3.96 -7.39 -16.85
C MET A 479 -4.64 -6.06 -17.17
N LEU A 480 -4.45 -5.54 -18.39
CA LEU A 480 -5.01 -4.26 -18.82
C LEU A 480 -6.53 -4.12 -18.61
N PRO A 481 -7.38 -5.14 -18.90
CA PRO A 481 -8.81 -5.06 -18.59
C PRO A 481 -9.11 -4.86 -17.10
N TYR A 482 -8.35 -5.50 -16.20
CA TYR A 482 -8.54 -5.30 -14.75
C TYR A 482 -8.17 -3.88 -14.36
N SER A 483 -7.00 -3.40 -14.78
CA SER A 483 -6.53 -2.05 -14.47
C SER A 483 -7.50 -0.96 -14.95
N ILE A 484 -8.03 -1.07 -16.16
CA ILE A 484 -8.99 -0.09 -16.71
C ILE A 484 -10.30 -0.12 -15.90
N VAL A 485 -10.87 -1.31 -15.69
CA VAL A 485 -12.15 -1.43 -14.97
C VAL A 485 -12.01 -0.99 -13.51
N PHE A 486 -10.92 -1.35 -12.85
CA PHE A 486 -10.66 -0.95 -11.46
C PHE A 486 -10.42 0.55 -11.35
N ALA A 487 -9.68 1.15 -12.28
CA ALA A 487 -9.49 2.60 -12.33
C ALA A 487 -10.82 3.35 -12.47
N ILE A 488 -11.65 2.95 -13.43
CA ILE A 488 -12.97 3.56 -13.63
C ILE A 488 -13.84 3.39 -12.38
N ALA A 489 -13.89 2.18 -11.82
CA ALA A 489 -14.70 1.89 -10.64
C ALA A 489 -14.27 2.69 -9.41
N TRP A 490 -12.97 2.77 -9.14
CA TRP A 490 -12.44 3.53 -8.01
C TRP A 490 -12.62 5.03 -8.19
N ILE A 491 -12.43 5.56 -9.39
CA ILE A 491 -12.69 6.99 -9.66
C ILE A 491 -14.17 7.30 -9.42
N ILE A 492 -15.09 6.46 -9.92
CA ILE A 492 -16.54 6.63 -9.66
C ILE A 492 -16.84 6.53 -8.17
N LEU A 493 -16.26 5.55 -7.47
CA LEU A 493 -16.47 5.37 -6.04
C LEU A 493 -15.94 6.57 -5.23
N LEU A 494 -14.75 7.06 -5.57
CA LEU A 494 -14.15 8.25 -4.94
C LEU A 494 -15.02 9.48 -5.15
N LEU A 495 -15.48 9.69 -6.38
CA LEU A 495 -16.39 10.79 -6.70
C LEU A 495 -17.72 10.66 -5.94
N ALA A 496 -18.26 9.46 -5.79
CA ALA A 496 -19.46 9.23 -4.99
C ALA A 496 -19.24 9.61 -3.52
N PHE A 497 -18.13 9.18 -2.91
CA PHE A 497 -17.77 9.57 -1.53
C PHE A 497 -17.64 11.10 -1.40
N MET A 498 -17.01 11.76 -2.37
CA MET A 498 -16.87 13.22 -2.38
C MET A 498 -18.21 13.95 -2.60
N ILE A 499 -19.08 13.45 -3.48
CA ILE A 499 -20.39 14.07 -3.78
C ILE A 499 -21.32 13.97 -2.58
N PHE A 500 -21.37 12.81 -1.94
CA PHE A 500 -22.24 12.55 -0.79
C PHE A 500 -21.59 12.90 0.55
N ASN A 501 -20.37 13.46 0.53
CA ASN A 501 -19.57 13.79 1.72
C ASN A 501 -19.49 12.61 2.72
N ILE A 502 -19.30 11.40 2.21
CA ILE A 502 -19.21 10.18 3.03
C ILE A 502 -17.80 10.14 3.64
N PRO A 503 -17.66 9.99 4.97
CA PRO A 503 -16.35 9.81 5.59
C PRO A 503 -15.59 8.63 5.00
N LEU A 504 -14.29 8.81 4.77
CA LEU A 504 -13.41 7.78 4.22
C LEU A 504 -13.05 6.71 5.27
N GLY A 505 -13.15 7.07 6.55
CA GLY A 505 -12.89 6.20 7.70
C GLY A 505 -13.07 6.97 9.01
N PRO A 506 -12.82 6.34 10.17
CA PRO A 506 -12.75 7.03 11.45
C PRO A 506 -11.75 8.19 11.39
N GLY A 507 -12.21 9.42 11.64
CA GLY A 507 -11.37 10.62 11.58
C GLY A 507 -10.86 11.00 10.19
N GLY A 508 -11.36 10.41 9.10
CA GLY A 508 -11.00 10.75 7.73
C GLY A 508 -12.17 11.40 7.00
N ALA A 509 -12.27 12.74 7.06
CA ALA A 509 -13.31 13.47 6.33
C ALA A 509 -12.95 13.60 4.84
N ILE A 510 -13.83 14.21 4.05
CA ILE A 510 -13.51 14.64 2.68
C ILE A 510 -12.86 16.03 2.70
N TYR A 511 -13.40 16.91 3.55
CA TYR A 511 -12.97 18.29 3.68
C TYR A 511 -12.36 18.52 5.05
N TYR A 512 -11.29 19.32 5.09
CA TYR A 512 -10.64 19.75 6.31
C TYR A 512 -11.05 21.19 6.63
N ILE A 513 -11.44 21.43 7.87
CA ILE A 513 -11.67 22.77 8.39
C ILE A 513 -10.50 23.03 9.33
N MET A 514 -9.59 23.92 8.91
CA MET A 514 -8.48 24.41 9.74
C MET A 514 -8.98 25.26 10.89
#